data_AF-A0A2M9BXG9-F1
#
_entry.id   AF-A0A2M9BXG9-F1
#
_cell.length_a   1.000
_cell.length_b   1.000
_cell.length_c   1.000
_cell.angle_alpha   90.00
_cell.angle_beta   90.00
_cell.angle_gamma   90.00
#
_symmetry.space_group_name_H-M   'P 1'
#
loop_
_entity.id
_entity.type
_entity.pdbx_description
1 polymer ?
#
loop_
_entity_poly.entity_id
_entity_poly.type
_entity_poly.pdbx_seq_one_letter_code
_entity_poly.pdbx_strand_id
1 'polypeptide(L)'
;MKPTLETLIQETLQKEKRNLFSFLTGAGISSESGLPTYRGSDGIWIKGTKYHKPEEFGTFKYFSQNQEEVWQYNLFWKKLIEEAKPNQGHFTLSEIENLLSEKFQLITQNVDGLHQKAGSKNVFEIHGNKQTVRCASECSGVMLIPSELKSKDLSEDLSEKDIELLHCQNCEDWLRPNTLWFDESYNEKLYFLNSTLKAAKNTGVLFVIGTSGATTLPQMIAETVLQYGGFLVEINTEEDSYFFERFSRTKKYILIKEKASDALIKIKEMIEKYK
;
A
#
# COMPACT_ATOMS: atom_id res chain seq x y z
N MET A 1 -30.72 -9.34 7.98
CA MET A 1 -29.98 -8.72 9.09
C MET A 1 -28.53 -8.53 8.64
N LYS A 2 -27.80 -7.51 9.10
CA LYS A 2 -26.36 -7.35 8.82
C LYS A 2 -25.61 -8.31 9.75
N PRO A 3 -24.72 -9.20 9.26
CA PRO A 3 -24.01 -10.13 10.13
C PRO A 3 -23.07 -9.38 11.08
N THR A 4 -22.79 -9.95 12.24
CA THR A 4 -21.69 -9.48 13.09
C THR A 4 -20.36 -9.81 12.43
N LEU A 5 -19.29 -9.08 12.79
CA LEU A 5 -17.94 -9.38 12.29
C LEU A 5 -17.53 -10.82 12.61
N GLU A 6 -17.82 -11.27 13.82
CA GLU A 6 -17.52 -12.62 14.30
C GLU A 6 -18.22 -13.70 13.45
N THR A 7 -19.52 -13.52 13.18
CA THR A 7 -20.28 -14.45 12.31
C THR A 7 -19.71 -14.46 10.90
N LEU A 8 -19.35 -13.29 10.35
CA LEU A 8 -18.78 -13.17 9.02
C LEU A 8 -17.43 -13.90 8.89
N ILE A 9 -16.55 -13.76 9.90
CA ILE A 9 -15.25 -14.45 9.95
C ILE A 9 -15.50 -15.97 10.01
N GLN A 10 -16.35 -16.44 10.92
CA GLN A 10 -16.68 -17.86 11.07
C GLN A 10 -17.24 -18.45 9.76
N GLU A 11 -18.21 -17.80 9.14
CA GLU A 11 -18.79 -18.24 7.86
C GLU A 11 -17.74 -18.28 6.75
N THR A 12 -16.82 -17.31 6.70
CA THR A 12 -15.80 -17.24 5.65
C THR A 12 -14.74 -18.33 5.82
N LEU A 13 -14.35 -18.66 7.05
CA LEU A 13 -13.46 -19.78 7.35
C LEU A 13 -14.02 -21.12 6.83
N GLN A 14 -15.34 -21.32 6.93
CA GLN A 14 -16.00 -22.59 6.56
C GLN A 14 -16.34 -22.71 5.07
N LYS A 15 -16.28 -21.62 4.30
CA LYS A 15 -16.62 -21.64 2.87
C LYS A 15 -15.58 -22.41 2.05
N GLU A 16 -16.06 -23.19 1.08
CA GLU A 16 -15.21 -23.81 0.04
C GLU A 16 -14.85 -22.83 -1.09
N LYS A 17 -15.78 -21.92 -1.42
CA LYS A 17 -15.62 -20.89 -2.47
C LYS A 17 -15.84 -19.51 -1.88
N ARG A 18 -15.11 -18.52 -2.41
CA ARG A 18 -15.12 -17.16 -1.86
C ARG A 18 -14.76 -17.15 -0.38
N ASN A 19 -13.63 -17.76 -0.07
CA ASN A 19 -13.14 -18.00 1.28
C ASN A 19 -11.80 -17.30 1.55
N LEU A 20 -11.32 -16.46 0.62
CA LEU A 20 -10.16 -15.63 0.88
C LEU A 20 -10.53 -14.51 1.85
N PHE A 21 -9.62 -14.27 2.78
CA PHE A 21 -9.54 -13.08 3.63
C PHE A 21 -8.52 -12.17 2.99
N SER A 22 -9.00 -11.09 2.37
CA SER A 22 -8.14 -10.13 1.72
C SER A 22 -7.98 -8.89 2.59
N PHE A 23 -6.76 -8.37 2.68
CA PHE A 23 -6.41 -7.20 3.46
C PHE A 23 -5.83 -6.17 2.50
N LEU A 24 -6.53 -5.06 2.31
CA LEU A 24 -6.12 -3.93 1.49
C LEU A 24 -5.68 -2.78 2.40
N THR A 25 -4.38 -2.55 2.49
CA THR A 25 -3.82 -1.51 3.36
C THR A 25 -3.43 -0.25 2.58
N GLY A 26 -3.53 0.90 3.24
CA GLY A 26 -2.92 2.15 2.79
C GLY A 26 -2.12 2.84 3.91
N ALA A 27 -1.78 4.11 3.69
CA ALA A 27 -0.78 4.81 4.50
C ALA A 27 -1.13 4.89 5.99
N GLY A 28 -2.42 4.80 6.35
CA GLY A 28 -2.88 4.83 7.74
C GLY A 28 -2.30 3.69 8.59
N ILE A 29 -2.04 2.50 8.03
CA ILE A 29 -1.40 1.41 8.79
C ILE A 29 0.06 1.74 9.17
N SER A 30 0.75 2.56 8.37
CA SER A 30 2.14 2.97 8.61
C SER A 30 2.26 4.24 9.47
N SER A 31 1.14 4.90 9.80
CA SER A 31 1.14 6.12 10.63
C SER A 31 1.77 5.92 12.01
N GLU A 32 1.43 4.82 12.67
CA GLU A 32 1.98 4.44 13.99
C GLU A 32 3.45 4.01 13.93
N SER A 33 4.00 3.84 12.72
CA SER A 33 5.43 3.61 12.47
C SER A 33 6.20 4.92 12.27
N GLY A 34 5.55 6.08 12.44
CA GLY A 34 6.15 7.40 12.21
C GLY A 34 6.20 7.81 10.73
N LEU A 35 5.66 6.99 9.82
CA LEU A 35 5.56 7.35 8.41
C LEU A 35 4.31 8.21 8.19
N PRO A 36 4.45 9.39 7.58
CA PRO A 36 3.30 10.26 7.44
C PRO A 36 2.31 9.75 6.39
N THR A 37 1.04 10.05 6.59
CA THR A 37 0.00 9.74 5.60
C THR A 37 0.03 10.74 4.44
N TYR A 38 -0.61 10.41 3.33
CA TYR A 38 -0.60 11.29 2.15
C TYR A 38 -1.54 12.50 2.28
N ARG A 39 -2.69 12.33 2.95
CA ARG A 39 -3.79 13.31 3.00
C ARG A 39 -4.19 13.75 4.42
N GLY A 40 -3.54 13.24 5.47
CA GLY A 40 -3.80 13.66 6.86
C GLY A 40 -3.07 14.95 7.24
N SER A 41 -3.35 15.45 8.45
CA SER A 41 -2.73 16.66 9.04
C SER A 41 -1.20 16.62 9.09
N ASP A 42 -0.64 15.41 9.11
CA ASP A 42 0.81 15.17 9.20
C ASP A 42 1.46 14.99 7.83
N GLY A 43 0.71 15.17 6.73
CA GLY A 43 1.17 14.87 5.38
C GLY A 43 2.47 15.61 5.03
N ILE A 44 3.47 14.87 4.56
CA ILE A 44 4.83 15.37 4.27
C ILE A 44 4.84 16.50 3.24
N TRP A 45 3.81 16.52 2.40
CA TRP A 45 3.58 17.59 1.43
C TRP A 45 3.37 18.96 2.07
N ILE A 46 3.02 19.04 3.36
CA ILE A 46 2.85 20.29 4.11
C ILE A 46 4.22 20.91 4.48
N LYS A 47 5.31 20.13 4.51
CA LYS A 47 6.65 20.63 4.86
C LYS A 47 7.71 20.45 3.78
N GLY A 48 7.46 19.59 2.77
CA GLY A 48 8.54 19.06 1.92
C GLY A 48 8.55 19.45 0.44
N THR A 49 7.47 19.99 -0.09
CA THR A 49 7.46 20.56 -1.45
C THR A 49 7.25 22.05 -1.33
N LYS A 50 8.32 22.80 -1.56
CA LYS A 50 8.29 24.26 -1.45
C LYS A 50 7.24 24.89 -2.38
N TYR A 51 6.77 24.19 -3.43
CA TYR A 51 5.87 24.75 -4.45
C TYR A 51 4.86 23.82 -5.17
N HIS A 52 4.76 22.51 -4.89
CA HIS A 52 3.97 21.60 -5.75
C HIS A 52 2.91 20.78 -5.02
N LYS A 53 1.76 20.60 -5.68
CA LYS A 53 0.76 19.62 -5.26
C LYS A 53 1.30 18.20 -5.49
N PRO A 54 0.91 17.22 -4.66
CA PRO A 54 1.33 15.85 -4.84
C PRO A 54 1.02 15.29 -6.24
N GLU A 55 -0.11 15.71 -6.82
CA GLU A 55 -0.56 15.36 -8.18
C GLU A 55 0.30 15.97 -9.31
N GLU A 56 1.09 17.00 -9.03
CA GLU A 56 2.04 17.58 -9.99
C GLU A 56 3.40 16.89 -9.89
N PHE A 57 3.92 16.80 -8.66
CA PHE A 57 5.25 16.24 -8.38
C PHE A 57 5.32 14.73 -8.67
N GLY A 58 4.28 13.98 -8.34
CA GLY A 58 4.20 12.53 -8.53
C GLY A 58 3.88 12.11 -9.96
N THR A 59 4.50 12.72 -10.97
CA THR A 59 4.25 12.44 -12.40
C THR A 59 5.55 12.15 -13.15
N PHE A 60 5.48 11.30 -14.18
CA PHE A 60 6.59 11.07 -15.11
C PHE A 60 6.96 12.35 -15.84
N LYS A 61 5.94 13.14 -16.21
CA LYS A 61 6.15 14.47 -16.79
C LYS A 61 7.04 15.35 -15.92
N TYR A 62 6.76 15.46 -14.62
CA TYR A 62 7.58 16.28 -13.71
C TYR A 62 8.98 15.72 -13.55
N PHE A 63 9.12 14.40 -13.38
CA PHE A 63 10.42 13.72 -13.31
C PHE A 63 11.27 13.98 -14.55
N SER A 64 10.70 13.95 -15.75
CA SER A 64 11.45 14.16 -17.00
C SER A 64 12.09 15.56 -17.12
N GLN A 65 11.66 16.51 -16.28
CA GLN A 65 12.14 17.88 -16.26
C GLN A 65 12.94 18.21 -14.98
N ASN A 66 12.77 17.43 -13.91
CA ASN A 66 13.28 17.71 -12.56
C ASN A 66 13.79 16.43 -11.87
N GLN A 67 14.60 15.64 -12.58
CA GLN A 67 15.07 14.31 -12.11
C GLN A 67 15.76 14.39 -10.75
N GLU A 68 16.65 15.38 -10.57
CA GLU A 68 17.41 15.56 -9.34
C GLU A 68 16.51 15.90 -8.15
N GLU A 69 15.53 16.79 -8.31
CA GLU A 69 14.58 17.16 -7.25
C GLU A 69 13.72 15.96 -6.83
N VAL A 70 13.24 15.18 -7.81
CA VAL A 70 12.51 13.94 -7.53
C VAL A 70 13.38 12.96 -6.77
N TRP A 71 14.66 12.82 -7.13
CA TRP A 71 15.57 11.93 -6.45
C TRP A 71 15.94 12.40 -5.04
N GLN A 72 16.18 13.69 -4.83
CA GLN A 72 16.38 14.28 -3.50
C GLN A 72 15.20 13.93 -2.58
N TYR A 73 13.96 14.12 -3.05
CA TYR A 73 12.77 13.75 -2.30
C TYR A 73 12.68 12.25 -2.01
N ASN A 74 13.06 11.39 -2.97
CA ASN A 74 13.03 9.94 -2.77
C ASN A 74 14.13 9.45 -1.81
N LEU A 75 15.31 10.09 -1.79
CA LEU A 75 16.37 9.79 -0.82
C LEU A 75 16.04 10.30 0.58
N PHE A 76 15.27 11.38 0.68
CA PHE A 76 14.65 11.78 1.94
C PHE A 76 13.62 10.75 2.42
N TRP A 77 12.74 10.27 1.55
CA TRP A 77 11.82 9.18 1.90
C TRP A 77 12.54 7.89 2.29
N LYS A 78 13.66 7.58 1.63
CA LYS A 78 14.53 6.46 2.02
C LYS A 78 14.99 6.59 3.47
N LYS A 79 15.37 7.80 3.91
CA LYS A 79 15.71 8.09 5.31
C LYS A 79 14.57 7.71 6.25
N LEU A 80 13.38 8.23 5.98
CA LEU A 80 12.18 7.98 6.81
C LEU A 80 11.86 6.48 6.90
N ILE A 81 11.96 5.76 5.79
CA ILE A 81 11.68 4.31 5.72
C ILE A 81 12.76 3.47 6.42
N GLU A 82 14.02 3.90 6.36
CA GLU A 82 15.14 3.25 7.07
C GLU A 82 14.99 3.39 8.59
N GLU A 83 14.52 4.54 9.06
CA GLU A 83 14.27 4.82 10.49
C GLU A 83 12.97 4.16 11.00
N ALA A 84 11.97 4.00 10.13
CA ALA A 84 10.70 3.39 10.48
C ALA A 84 10.82 1.87 10.76
N LYS A 85 10.10 1.43 11.79
CA LYS A 85 9.95 0.01 12.15
C LYS A 85 8.50 -0.43 11.96
N PRO A 86 8.25 -1.70 11.58
CA PRO A 86 6.89 -2.21 11.57
C PRO A 86 6.25 -2.06 12.94
N ASN A 87 4.99 -1.65 12.96
CA ASN A 87 4.19 -1.54 14.18
C ASN A 87 3.35 -2.82 14.39
N GLN A 88 2.56 -2.82 15.47
CA GLN A 88 1.73 -3.94 15.86
C GLN A 88 0.76 -4.40 14.75
N GLY A 89 0.21 -3.48 13.95
CA GLY A 89 -0.68 -3.85 12.84
C GLY A 89 0.03 -4.69 11.78
N HIS A 90 1.27 -4.35 11.44
CA HIS A 90 2.07 -5.10 10.46
C HIS A 90 2.40 -6.52 10.98
N PHE A 91 2.87 -6.62 12.22
CA PHE A 91 3.15 -7.92 12.85
C PHE A 91 1.88 -8.77 12.96
N THR A 92 0.75 -8.17 13.31
CA THR A 92 -0.52 -8.87 13.41
C THR A 92 -0.98 -9.41 12.05
N LEU A 93 -0.79 -8.67 10.94
CA LEU A 93 -1.08 -9.19 9.60
C LEU A 93 -0.15 -10.34 9.20
N SER A 94 1.13 -10.28 9.57
CA SER A 94 2.08 -11.39 9.40
C SER A 94 1.66 -12.64 10.17
N GLU A 95 1.15 -12.48 11.40
CA GLU A 95 0.57 -13.58 12.18
C GLU A 95 -0.72 -14.14 11.55
N ILE A 96 -1.62 -13.27 11.08
CA ILE A 96 -2.84 -13.68 10.37
C ILE A 96 -2.49 -14.42 9.06
N GLU A 97 -1.43 -14.02 8.33
CA GLU A 97 -0.93 -14.76 7.17
C GLU A 97 -0.61 -16.21 7.54
N ASN A 98 0.13 -16.42 8.64
CA ASN A 98 0.44 -17.76 9.12
C ASN A 98 -0.81 -18.55 9.51
N LEU A 99 -1.78 -17.90 10.16
CA LEU A 99 -3.04 -18.53 10.57
C LEU A 99 -3.93 -18.88 9.38
N LEU A 100 -4.01 -18.07 8.33
CA LEU A 100 -4.93 -18.32 7.22
C LEU A 100 -4.27 -19.06 6.05
N SER A 101 -2.93 -19.04 5.97
CA SER A 101 -2.14 -19.70 4.92
C SER A 101 -2.69 -19.32 3.53
N GLU A 102 -3.06 -20.29 2.69
CA GLU A 102 -3.60 -20.07 1.34
C GLU A 102 -4.90 -19.23 1.28
N LYS A 103 -5.60 -19.05 2.41
CA LYS A 103 -6.79 -18.18 2.46
C LYS A 103 -6.44 -16.71 2.71
N PHE A 104 -5.18 -16.40 3.01
CA PHE A 104 -4.73 -15.03 3.23
C PHE A 104 -4.35 -14.34 1.94
N GLN A 105 -4.71 -13.07 1.80
CA GLN A 105 -4.21 -12.21 0.74
C GLN A 105 -3.90 -10.82 1.27
N LEU A 106 -2.66 -10.37 1.13
CA LEU A 106 -2.29 -8.98 1.44
C LEU A 106 -2.08 -8.17 0.17
N ILE A 107 -2.74 -7.03 0.10
CA ILE A 107 -2.68 -6.03 -0.95
C ILE A 107 -2.33 -4.71 -0.29
N THR A 108 -1.30 -4.01 -0.75
CA THR A 108 -0.90 -2.75 -0.15
C THR A 108 -0.69 -1.66 -1.20
N GLN A 109 -1.22 -0.48 -0.87
CA GLN A 109 -0.94 0.77 -1.56
C GLN A 109 0.38 1.39 -1.09
N ASN A 110 0.93 0.90 0.02
CA ASN A 110 2.14 1.45 0.61
C ASN A 110 3.35 0.99 -0.18
N VAL A 111 4.35 1.87 -0.23
CA VAL A 111 5.60 1.67 -0.96
C VAL A 111 6.79 1.57 0.00
N ASP A 112 6.52 1.43 1.30
CA ASP A 112 7.51 1.50 2.40
C ASP A 112 8.20 0.15 2.69
N GLY A 113 7.54 -0.96 2.38
CA GLY A 113 8.01 -2.32 2.63
C GLY A 113 7.99 -2.76 4.10
N LEU A 114 7.21 -2.10 4.96
CA LEU A 114 7.11 -2.46 6.39
C LEU A 114 6.40 -3.80 6.61
N HIS A 115 5.51 -4.22 5.69
CA HIS A 115 4.89 -5.55 5.74
C HIS A 115 5.92 -6.67 5.62
N GLN A 116 6.84 -6.56 4.65
CA GLN A 116 7.91 -7.52 4.44
C GLN A 116 8.88 -7.53 5.62
N LYS A 117 9.22 -6.34 6.17
CA LYS A 117 10.02 -6.24 7.40
C LYS A 117 9.34 -6.89 8.61
N ALA A 118 8.01 -6.93 8.66
CA ALA A 118 7.24 -7.63 9.70
C ALA A 118 7.13 -9.16 9.48
N GLY A 119 7.64 -9.67 8.35
CA GLY A 119 7.64 -11.08 8.02
C GLY A 119 6.55 -11.51 7.04
N SER A 120 5.71 -10.59 6.54
CA SER A 120 4.74 -10.95 5.50
C SER A 120 5.43 -11.36 4.21
N LYS A 121 5.00 -12.46 3.61
CA LYS A 121 5.69 -13.07 2.45
C LYS A 121 5.00 -12.77 1.13
N ASN A 122 3.67 -12.85 1.09
CA ASN A 122 2.90 -12.72 -0.13
C ASN A 122 2.16 -11.37 -0.17
N VAL A 123 2.88 -10.32 -0.58
CA VAL A 123 2.37 -8.94 -0.60
C VAL A 123 2.19 -8.46 -2.05
N PHE A 124 0.98 -8.08 -2.42
CA PHE A 124 0.74 -7.36 -3.69
C PHE A 124 0.92 -5.85 -3.49
N GLU A 125 2.08 -5.34 -3.89
CA GLU A 125 2.45 -3.92 -3.83
C GLU A 125 1.89 -3.17 -5.05
N ILE A 126 0.63 -2.74 -4.97
CA ILE A 126 -0.10 -2.22 -6.13
C ILE A 126 0.33 -0.82 -6.57
N HIS A 127 1.18 -0.14 -5.80
CA HIS A 127 1.79 1.14 -6.17
C HIS A 127 3.32 1.06 -6.32
N GLY A 128 3.88 -0.15 -6.38
CA GLY A 128 5.32 -0.37 -6.44
C GLY A 128 6.02 -0.30 -5.07
N ASN A 129 7.33 -0.07 -5.05
CA ASN A 129 8.17 -0.21 -3.86
C ASN A 129 9.37 0.76 -3.89
N LYS A 130 9.51 1.60 -2.85
CA LYS A 130 10.60 2.59 -2.73
C LYS A 130 11.98 2.00 -2.44
N GLN A 131 12.11 0.69 -2.28
CA GLN A 131 13.41 0.00 -2.20
C GLN A 131 13.92 -0.41 -3.58
N THR A 132 13.12 -0.19 -4.63
CA THR A 132 13.40 -0.61 -6.00
C THR A 132 13.33 0.55 -6.99
N VAL A 133 14.02 0.38 -8.10
CA VAL A 133 14.14 1.35 -9.20
C VAL A 133 13.96 0.64 -10.54
N ARG A 134 13.70 1.43 -11.58
CA ARG A 134 13.70 0.99 -12.97
C ARG A 134 14.28 2.09 -13.86
N CYS A 135 14.79 1.72 -15.04
CA CYS A 135 15.23 2.70 -16.03
C CYS A 135 14.04 3.52 -16.54
N ALA A 136 14.17 4.84 -16.64
CA ALA A 136 13.13 5.73 -17.15
C ALA A 136 12.74 5.44 -18.60
N SER A 137 13.71 5.01 -19.42
CA SER A 137 13.50 4.49 -20.78
C SER A 137 12.99 3.04 -20.84
N GLU A 138 12.72 2.40 -19.69
CA GLU A 138 12.23 1.01 -19.60
C GLU A 138 13.12 -0.05 -20.29
N CYS A 139 14.42 0.22 -20.44
CA CYS A 139 15.34 -0.71 -21.12
C CYS A 139 15.72 -1.93 -20.28
N SER A 140 15.43 -1.89 -18.97
CA SER A 140 15.77 -2.92 -18.00
C SER A 140 14.60 -3.25 -17.08
N GLY A 141 14.67 -4.39 -16.38
CA GLY A 141 13.71 -4.75 -15.34
C GLY A 141 13.84 -3.88 -14.08
N VAL A 142 12.95 -4.15 -13.12
CA VAL A 142 13.02 -3.60 -11.76
C VAL A 142 14.25 -4.15 -11.06
N MET A 143 14.98 -3.29 -10.35
CA MET A 143 16.19 -3.63 -9.59
C MET A 143 16.15 -2.96 -8.22
N LEU A 144 16.97 -3.42 -7.28
CA LEU A 144 17.13 -2.74 -5.99
C LEU A 144 17.82 -1.39 -6.18
N ILE A 145 17.52 -0.43 -5.31
CA ILE A 145 18.32 0.80 -5.20
C ILE A 145 19.80 0.42 -4.96
N PRO A 146 20.77 1.03 -5.68
CA PRO A 146 22.19 0.83 -5.41
C PRO A 146 22.54 1.03 -3.93
N SER A 147 23.25 0.06 -3.33
CA SER A 147 23.55 0.04 -1.89
C SER A 147 24.43 1.21 -1.41
N GLU A 148 25.18 1.77 -2.35
CA GLU A 148 26.07 2.90 -2.25
C GLU A 148 25.29 4.21 -2.15
N LEU A 149 24.08 4.27 -2.69
CA LEU A 149 23.21 5.43 -2.66
C LEU A 149 22.60 5.59 -1.27
N LYS A 150 23.03 6.61 -0.54
CA LYS A 150 22.61 6.86 0.84
C LYS A 150 21.34 7.70 0.87
N SER A 151 20.59 7.56 1.97
CA SER A 151 19.51 8.48 2.29
C SER A 151 20.07 9.88 2.54
N LYS A 152 19.23 10.89 2.30
CA LYS A 152 19.59 12.30 2.39
C LYS A 152 18.59 13.09 3.20
N ASP A 153 19.02 14.23 3.75
CA ASP A 153 18.06 15.22 4.26
C ASP A 153 17.36 15.94 3.11
N LEU A 154 16.14 16.42 3.33
CA LEU A 154 15.34 17.05 2.28
C LEU A 154 16.03 18.29 1.68
N SER A 155 16.82 19.00 2.48
CA SER A 155 17.59 20.19 2.05
C SER A 155 18.98 19.86 1.49
N GLU A 156 19.34 18.58 1.40
CA GLU A 156 20.66 18.15 0.95
C GLU A 156 20.62 17.80 -0.54
N ASP A 157 21.45 18.48 -1.33
CA ASP A 157 21.51 18.25 -2.77
C ASP A 157 22.17 16.90 -3.13
N LEU A 158 21.94 16.46 -4.36
CA LEU A 158 22.63 15.30 -4.91
C LEU A 158 24.09 15.63 -5.19
N SER A 159 25.01 14.75 -4.80
CA SER A 159 26.41 14.83 -5.23
C SER A 159 26.58 14.26 -6.63
N GLU A 160 27.71 14.58 -7.29
CA GLU A 160 28.06 13.98 -8.59
C GLU A 160 28.04 12.44 -8.55
N LYS A 161 28.49 11.85 -7.44
CA LYS A 161 28.46 10.40 -7.23
C LYS A 161 27.03 9.86 -7.10
N ASP A 162 26.13 10.60 -6.46
CA ASP A 162 24.72 10.19 -6.37
C ASP A 162 24.11 10.17 -7.77
N ILE A 163 24.37 11.20 -8.57
CA ILE A 163 23.90 11.31 -9.95
C ILE A 163 24.45 10.16 -10.81
N GLU A 164 25.73 9.84 -10.71
CA GLU A 164 26.33 8.70 -11.42
C GLU A 164 25.62 7.37 -11.09
N LEU A 165 25.36 7.11 -9.80
CA LEU A 165 24.64 5.90 -9.34
C LEU A 165 23.17 5.88 -9.77
N LEU A 166 22.61 7.03 -10.14
CA LEU A 166 21.24 7.19 -10.58
C LEU A 166 21.06 7.06 -12.09
N HIS A 167 22.11 6.70 -12.84
CA HIS A 167 22.01 6.38 -14.26
C HIS A 167 22.01 4.88 -14.52
N CYS A 168 21.26 4.48 -15.53
CA CYS A 168 21.13 3.09 -15.94
C CYS A 168 22.41 2.60 -16.59
N GLN A 169 22.96 1.49 -16.10
CA GLN A 169 24.18 0.88 -16.66
C GLN A 169 24.03 0.37 -18.10
N ASN A 170 22.81 0.23 -18.61
CA ASN A 170 22.55 -0.31 -19.95
C ASN A 170 22.39 0.76 -21.03
N CYS A 171 21.85 1.93 -20.69
CA CYS A 171 21.51 2.97 -21.67
C CYS A 171 21.83 4.40 -21.22
N GLU A 172 22.41 4.55 -20.04
CA GLU A 172 22.81 5.84 -19.45
C GLU A 172 21.65 6.81 -19.18
N ASP A 173 20.40 6.44 -19.43
CA ASP A 173 19.25 7.23 -19.00
C ASP A 173 19.04 7.11 -17.48
N TRP A 174 18.31 8.06 -16.90
CA TRP A 174 18.03 8.07 -15.47
C TRP A 174 17.31 6.79 -15.02
N LEU A 175 17.73 6.27 -13.88
CA LEU A 175 16.90 5.43 -13.05
C LEU A 175 15.80 6.29 -12.43
N ARG A 176 14.65 5.69 -12.20
CA ARG A 176 13.53 6.29 -11.47
C ARG A 176 13.04 5.37 -10.37
N PRO A 177 12.46 5.91 -9.28
CA PRO A 177 11.80 5.09 -8.27
C PRO A 177 10.74 4.19 -8.91
N ASN A 178 10.69 2.93 -8.51
CA ASN A 178 9.66 1.99 -8.95
C ASN A 178 8.37 2.20 -8.16
N THR A 179 7.80 3.40 -8.26
CA THR A 179 6.50 3.76 -7.70
C THR A 179 5.56 4.16 -8.83
N LEU A 180 4.28 3.81 -8.70
CA LEU A 180 3.24 4.25 -9.64
C LEU A 180 3.04 5.76 -9.52
N TRP A 181 3.16 6.48 -10.62
CA TRP A 181 2.88 7.92 -10.71
C TRP A 181 1.47 8.22 -11.25
N PHE A 182 0.97 9.43 -11.00
CA PHE A 182 -0.42 9.81 -11.32
C PHE A 182 -0.76 9.80 -12.80
N ASP A 183 0.23 10.02 -13.66
CA ASP A 183 0.12 9.97 -15.12
C ASP A 183 0.46 8.58 -15.69
N GLU A 184 0.57 7.56 -14.84
CA GLU A 184 0.78 6.17 -15.23
C GLU A 184 -0.48 5.31 -15.03
N SER A 185 -0.44 4.10 -15.57
CA SER A 185 -1.53 3.13 -15.48
C SER A 185 -1.11 1.85 -14.77
N TYR A 186 -2.05 1.29 -14.01
CA TYR A 186 -1.89 -0.04 -13.44
C TYR A 186 -1.68 -1.07 -14.56
N ASN A 187 -0.77 -2.01 -14.32
CA ASN A 187 -0.52 -3.14 -15.19
C ASN A 187 -0.19 -4.36 -14.32
N GLU A 188 -0.22 -5.55 -14.91
CA GLU A 188 0.03 -6.77 -14.16
C GLU A 188 1.47 -6.88 -13.68
N LYS A 189 2.43 -6.56 -14.55
CA LYS A 189 3.86 -6.78 -14.32
C LYS A 189 4.40 -6.02 -13.11
N LEU A 190 3.96 -4.77 -12.92
CA LEU A 190 4.46 -3.88 -11.87
C LEU A 190 3.49 -3.71 -10.71
N TYR A 191 2.19 -3.83 -10.97
CA TYR A 191 1.15 -3.36 -10.04
C TYR A 191 0.03 -4.40 -9.80
N PHE A 192 0.23 -5.65 -10.25
CA PHE A 192 -0.64 -6.79 -9.94
C PHE A 192 -2.12 -6.57 -10.25
N LEU A 193 -2.43 -5.79 -11.30
CA LEU A 193 -3.80 -5.39 -11.65
C LEU A 193 -4.74 -6.58 -11.80
N ASN A 194 -4.39 -7.56 -12.63
CA ASN A 194 -5.26 -8.71 -12.89
C ASN A 194 -5.23 -9.71 -11.74
N SER A 195 -4.06 -9.91 -11.11
CA SER A 195 -3.93 -10.82 -9.97
C SER A 195 -4.78 -10.38 -8.78
N THR A 196 -4.77 -9.10 -8.43
CA THR A 196 -5.57 -8.56 -7.32
C THR A 196 -7.07 -8.59 -7.63
N LEU A 197 -7.49 -8.28 -8.85
CA LEU A 197 -8.89 -8.41 -9.26
C LEU A 197 -9.36 -9.87 -9.31
N LYS A 198 -8.47 -10.82 -9.66
CA LYS A 198 -8.77 -12.26 -9.59
C LYS A 198 -8.93 -12.72 -8.14
N ALA A 199 -8.08 -12.25 -7.23
CA ALA A 199 -8.22 -12.50 -5.80
C ALA A 199 -9.55 -11.95 -5.28
N ALA A 200 -9.88 -10.70 -5.63
CA ALA A 200 -11.13 -10.04 -5.24
C ALA A 200 -12.40 -10.85 -5.59
N LYS A 201 -12.44 -11.51 -6.75
CA LYS A 201 -13.56 -12.40 -7.14
C LYS A 201 -13.75 -13.60 -6.20
N ASN A 202 -12.68 -14.02 -5.52
CA ASN A 202 -12.63 -15.15 -4.60
C ASN A 202 -12.53 -14.71 -3.13
N THR A 203 -12.65 -13.43 -2.85
CA THR A 203 -12.67 -12.87 -1.51
C THR A 203 -14.04 -13.05 -0.87
N GLY A 204 -14.06 -13.67 0.31
CA GLY A 204 -15.25 -13.74 1.16
C GLY A 204 -15.42 -12.49 2.01
N VAL A 205 -14.30 -11.97 2.52
CA VAL A 205 -14.24 -10.71 3.27
C VAL A 205 -12.98 -9.93 2.89
N LEU A 206 -13.17 -8.65 2.53
CA LEU A 206 -12.12 -7.68 2.30
C LEU A 206 -12.05 -6.73 3.49
N PHE A 207 -10.89 -6.69 4.14
CA PHE A 207 -10.56 -5.68 5.14
C PHE A 207 -9.86 -4.52 4.45
N VAL A 208 -10.45 -3.32 4.49
CA VAL A 208 -9.84 -2.09 3.97
C VAL A 208 -9.30 -1.30 5.15
N ILE A 209 -7.99 -1.08 5.19
CA ILE A 209 -7.30 -0.65 6.41
C ILE A 209 -6.51 0.63 6.14
N GLY A 210 -6.89 1.71 6.82
CA GLY A 210 -6.12 2.95 6.83
C GLY A 210 -5.91 3.57 5.44
N THR A 211 -6.95 3.60 4.61
CA THR A 211 -6.90 4.24 3.28
C THR A 211 -8.18 5.02 3.03
N SER A 212 -8.06 6.19 2.38
CA SER A 212 -9.22 6.96 1.94
C SER A 212 -9.87 6.40 0.67
N GLY A 213 -9.20 5.47 -0.03
CA GLY A 213 -9.71 4.92 -1.29
C GLY A 213 -9.70 5.92 -2.44
N ALA A 214 -8.79 6.89 -2.44
CA ALA A 214 -8.73 7.93 -3.48
C ALA A 214 -8.13 7.46 -4.83
N THR A 215 -7.55 6.26 -4.90
CA THR A 215 -6.98 5.70 -6.15
C THR A 215 -7.86 4.58 -6.71
N THR A 216 -7.78 4.37 -8.03
CA THR A 216 -8.77 3.56 -8.76
C THR A 216 -8.71 2.06 -8.47
N LEU A 217 -7.52 1.43 -8.40
CA LEU A 217 -7.44 -0.02 -8.19
C LEU A 217 -8.01 -0.48 -6.83
N PRO A 218 -7.71 0.19 -5.68
CA PRO A 218 -8.42 -0.04 -4.42
C PRO A 218 -9.95 -0.02 -4.53
N GLN A 219 -10.49 0.96 -5.25
CA GLN A 219 -11.93 1.07 -5.49
C GLN A 219 -12.45 -0.12 -6.29
N MET A 220 -11.80 -0.45 -7.41
CA MET A 220 -12.17 -1.58 -8.27
C MET A 220 -12.12 -2.91 -7.53
N ILE A 221 -11.13 -3.11 -6.64
CA ILE A 221 -11.04 -4.30 -5.79
C ILE A 221 -12.27 -4.39 -4.88
N ALA A 222 -12.60 -3.34 -4.14
CA ALA A 222 -13.75 -3.36 -3.24
C ALA A 222 -15.09 -3.56 -3.97
N GLU A 223 -15.28 -2.86 -5.09
CA GLU A 223 -16.45 -3.03 -5.97
C GLU A 223 -16.57 -4.48 -6.46
N THR A 224 -15.45 -5.07 -6.90
CA THR A 224 -15.40 -6.46 -7.37
C THR A 224 -15.77 -7.44 -6.25
N VAL A 225 -15.24 -7.27 -5.03
CA VAL A 225 -15.58 -8.13 -3.89
C VAL A 225 -17.08 -8.11 -3.62
N LEU A 226 -17.69 -6.92 -3.59
CA LEU A 226 -19.13 -6.77 -3.36
C LEU A 226 -19.96 -7.37 -4.50
N GLN A 227 -19.56 -7.13 -5.75
CA GLN A 227 -20.23 -7.68 -6.94
C GLN A 227 -20.23 -9.22 -6.93
N TYR A 228 -19.14 -9.85 -6.48
CA TYR A 228 -19.02 -11.32 -6.38
C TYR A 228 -19.56 -11.89 -5.06
N GLY A 229 -20.15 -11.01 -4.24
CA GLY A 229 -20.96 -11.39 -3.11
C GLY A 229 -20.21 -11.45 -1.77
N GLY A 230 -18.94 -11.06 -1.74
CA GLY A 230 -18.16 -10.89 -0.51
C GLY A 230 -18.59 -9.67 0.31
N PHE A 231 -17.93 -9.49 1.44
CA PHE A 231 -18.17 -8.42 2.40
C PHE A 231 -17.00 -7.45 2.45
N LEU A 232 -17.30 -6.20 2.80
CA LEU A 232 -16.32 -5.15 3.05
C LEU A 232 -16.31 -4.82 4.54
N VAL A 233 -15.12 -4.84 5.15
CA VAL A 233 -14.89 -4.38 6.53
C VAL A 233 -13.88 -3.25 6.45
N GLU A 234 -14.33 -2.02 6.62
CA GLU A 234 -13.43 -0.87 6.69
C GLU A 234 -12.94 -0.66 8.13
N ILE A 235 -11.64 -0.47 8.28
CA ILE A 235 -10.96 -0.08 9.51
C ILE A 235 -10.30 1.26 9.24
N ASN A 236 -10.87 2.30 9.82
CA ASN A 236 -10.40 3.67 9.63
C ASN A 236 -10.80 4.52 10.83
N THR A 237 -10.05 5.58 11.12
CA THR A 237 -10.37 6.49 12.22
C THR A 237 -11.44 7.51 11.84
N GLU A 238 -11.57 7.79 10.54
CA GLU A 238 -12.49 8.78 9.97
C GLU A 238 -13.61 8.14 9.13
N GLU A 239 -14.68 8.92 8.90
CA GLU A 239 -15.88 8.53 8.14
C GLU A 239 -16.01 9.32 6.83
N ASP A 240 -14.90 9.49 6.12
CA ASP A 240 -14.78 10.33 4.92
C ASP A 240 -14.10 9.59 3.74
N SER A 241 -13.93 8.28 3.86
CA SER A 241 -13.34 7.48 2.78
C SER A 241 -14.35 7.26 1.65
N TYR A 242 -13.83 7.03 0.44
CA TYR A 242 -14.61 6.57 -0.69
C TYR A 242 -15.48 5.36 -0.33
N PHE A 243 -14.95 4.41 0.45
CA PHE A 243 -15.65 3.17 0.79
C PHE A 243 -16.82 3.43 1.72
N PHE A 244 -16.65 4.28 2.74
CA PHE A 244 -17.73 4.68 3.62
C PHE A 244 -18.83 5.42 2.86
N GLU A 245 -18.47 6.44 2.08
CA GLU A 245 -19.42 7.24 1.30
C GLU A 245 -20.22 6.36 0.31
N ARG A 246 -19.53 5.43 -0.35
CA ARG A 246 -20.13 4.60 -1.40
C ARG A 246 -20.94 3.42 -0.85
N PHE A 247 -20.49 2.80 0.25
CA PHE A 247 -20.98 1.48 0.67
C PHE A 247 -21.60 1.44 2.07
N SER A 248 -21.55 2.51 2.87
CA SER A 248 -22.13 2.53 4.24
C SER A 248 -23.58 2.05 4.32
N ARG A 249 -24.36 2.26 3.26
CA ARG A 249 -25.78 1.87 3.16
C ARG A 249 -26.01 0.41 2.77
N THR A 250 -24.99 -0.33 2.32
CA THR A 250 -25.16 -1.76 1.98
C THR A 250 -25.09 -2.65 3.22
N LYS A 251 -25.85 -3.75 3.22
CA LYS A 251 -25.83 -4.77 4.27
C LYS A 251 -24.52 -5.56 4.33
N LYS A 252 -23.67 -5.42 3.30
CA LYS A 252 -22.38 -6.12 3.18
C LYS A 252 -21.16 -5.29 3.57
N TYR A 253 -21.37 -4.14 4.18
CA TYR A 253 -20.31 -3.23 4.60
C TYR A 253 -20.32 -3.10 6.12
N ILE A 254 -19.19 -3.24 6.80
CA ILE A 254 -19.00 -3.00 8.23
C ILE A 254 -17.92 -1.93 8.38
N LEU A 255 -18.14 -0.94 9.27
CA LEU A 255 -17.13 0.03 9.67
C LEU A 255 -16.66 -0.31 11.08
N ILE A 256 -15.34 -0.30 11.29
CA ILE A 256 -14.67 -0.35 12.58
C ILE A 256 -13.91 0.97 12.73
N LYS A 257 -14.41 1.83 13.61
CA LYS A 257 -13.85 3.17 13.82
C LYS A 257 -12.73 3.16 14.87
N GLU A 258 -11.61 2.56 14.51
CA GLU A 258 -10.46 2.35 15.39
C GLU A 258 -9.15 2.47 14.61
N LYS A 259 -8.03 2.51 15.33
CA LYS A 259 -6.71 2.38 14.72
C LYS A 259 -6.54 0.98 14.13
N ALA A 260 -5.70 0.90 13.10
CA ALA A 260 -5.42 -0.36 12.41
C ALA A 260 -4.82 -1.41 13.37
N SER A 261 -3.86 -1.02 14.21
CA SER A 261 -3.21 -1.89 15.19
C SER A 261 -4.22 -2.55 16.15
N ASP A 262 -5.11 -1.76 16.72
CA ASP A 262 -6.11 -2.21 17.70
C ASP A 262 -7.16 -3.15 17.08
N ALA A 263 -7.69 -2.78 15.90
CA ALA A 263 -8.70 -3.57 15.22
C ALA A 263 -8.15 -4.92 14.72
N LEU A 264 -6.91 -4.93 14.22
CA LEU A 264 -6.28 -6.14 13.70
C LEU A 264 -6.04 -7.19 14.79
N ILE A 265 -5.70 -6.77 16.03
CA ILE A 265 -5.55 -7.70 17.16
C ILE A 265 -6.87 -8.45 17.40
N LYS A 266 -7.99 -7.72 17.48
CA LYS A 266 -9.32 -8.31 17.69
C LYS A 266 -9.72 -9.25 16.55
N ILE A 267 -9.40 -8.89 15.31
CA ILE A 267 -9.66 -9.74 14.14
C ILE A 267 -8.84 -11.02 14.19
N LYS A 268 -7.56 -10.94 14.56
CA LYS A 268 -6.70 -12.12 14.72
C LYS A 268 -7.28 -13.06 15.78
N GLU A 269 -7.66 -12.54 16.96
CA GLU A 269 -8.26 -13.33 18.03
C GLU A 269 -9.56 -14.03 17.58
N MET A 270 -10.39 -13.35 16.78
CA MET A 270 -11.58 -13.96 16.18
C MET A 270 -11.20 -15.08 15.21
N ILE A 271 -10.19 -14.87 14.35
CA ILE A 271 -9.73 -15.92 13.42
C ILE A 271 -9.18 -17.13 14.18
N GLU A 272 -8.36 -16.92 15.22
CA GLU A 272 -7.80 -17.98 16.07
C GLU A 272 -8.89 -18.79 16.77
N LYS A 273 -9.95 -18.14 17.25
CA LYS A 273 -11.07 -18.79 17.94
C LYS A 273 -11.87 -19.76 17.06
N TYR A 274 -11.95 -19.51 15.75
CA TYR A 274 -12.84 -20.24 14.83
C TYR A 274 -12.12 -21.12 13.81
N LYS A 275 -10.79 -21.14 13.82
CA LYS A 275 -9.97 -22.03 12.99
C LYS A 275 -9.82 -23.40 13.65
#